data_AF-A0A4U5NW65-F1
#
_entry.id   AF-A0A4U5NW65-F1
#
_cell.length_a   1.000
_cell.length_b   1.000
_cell.length_c   1.000
_cell.angle_alpha   90.00
_cell.angle_beta   90.00
_cell.angle_gamma   90.00
#
_symmetry.space_group_name_H-M   'P 1'
#
loop_
_entity.id
_entity.type
_entity.pdbx_description
1 polymer ?
#
loop_
_entity_poly.entity_id
_entity_poly.type
_entity_poly.pdbx_seq_one_letter_code
_entity_poly.pdbx_strand_id
1 'polypeptide(L)'
;MNLTIFDSFVYFFLVMKRLRDSHTFFKQLAKAKRKDRIKAIMDCDRKHVIGICELSKNICAGCVKLTPAQRKRLLKHKKVVKDLAKTRSVSVARQKILQKGGGFFLPALLAPVIGALVSKFIG
;
A
#
# COMPACT_ATOMS: atom_id res chain seq x y z
N MET A 1 19.35 21.87 0.80
CA MET A 1 17.91 22.14 0.58
C MET A 1 17.22 20.81 0.26
N ASN A 2 16.61 20.15 1.26
CA ASN A 2 16.02 18.81 1.11
C ASN A 2 14.61 18.90 0.48
N LEU A 3 14.53 19.01 -0.85
CA LEU A 3 13.27 18.97 -1.60
C LEU A 3 12.48 17.66 -1.40
N THR A 4 13.12 16.59 -0.93
CA THR A 4 12.51 15.27 -0.76
C THR A 4 11.48 15.18 0.38
N ILE A 5 11.60 16.00 1.42
CA ILE A 5 10.72 15.92 2.61
C ILE A 5 9.37 16.59 2.33
N PHE A 6 9.38 17.75 1.67
CA PHE A 6 8.15 18.48 1.33
C PHE A 6 7.34 17.74 0.27
N ASP A 7 7.99 17.23 -0.77
CA ASP A 7 7.37 16.31 -1.74
C ASP A 7 6.81 15.07 -1.06
N SER A 8 7.55 14.44 -0.12
CA SER A 8 7.05 13.26 0.60
C SER A 8 5.83 13.56 1.47
N PHE A 9 5.73 14.75 2.07
CA PHE A 9 4.61 15.14 2.92
C PHE A 9 3.35 15.48 2.10
N VAL A 10 3.50 16.21 1.00
CA VAL A 10 2.42 16.48 0.04
C VAL A 10 1.96 15.19 -0.64
N TYR A 11 2.89 14.33 -1.04
CA TYR A 11 2.60 13.00 -1.60
C TYR A 11 1.89 12.12 -0.57
N PHE A 12 2.33 12.13 0.69
CA PHE A 12 1.62 11.45 1.78
C PHE A 12 0.17 11.95 1.91
N PHE A 13 -0.05 13.26 1.91
CA PHE A 13 -1.40 13.85 2.04
C PHE A 13 -2.30 13.51 0.85
N LEU A 14 -1.77 13.60 -0.37
CA LEU A 14 -2.50 13.31 -1.61
C LEU A 14 -2.82 11.81 -1.75
N VAL A 15 -1.90 10.95 -1.32
CA VAL A 15 -2.09 9.49 -1.23
C VAL A 15 -3.15 9.15 -0.19
N MET A 16 -3.17 9.82 0.97
CA MET A 16 -4.18 9.59 1.99
C MET A 16 -5.59 9.97 1.52
N LYS A 17 -5.74 10.99 0.65
CA LYS A 17 -7.04 11.34 0.05
C LYS A 17 -7.55 10.23 -0.87
N ARG A 18 -6.72 9.76 -1.80
CA ARG A 18 -7.09 8.65 -2.71
C ARG A 18 -7.31 7.32 -1.97
N LEU A 19 -6.48 7.03 -0.95
CA LEU A 19 -6.65 5.85 -0.11
C LEU A 19 -7.92 5.95 0.76
N ARG A 20 -8.35 7.16 1.15
CA ARG A 20 -9.61 7.41 1.85
C ARG A 20 -10.81 7.16 0.94
N ASP A 21 -10.78 7.69 -0.28
CA ASP A 21 -11.85 7.51 -1.28
C ASP A 21 -11.99 6.03 -1.69
N SER A 22 -10.89 5.28 -1.72
CA SER A 22 -10.85 3.84 -2.01
C SER A 22 -10.75 2.97 -0.75
N HIS A 23 -11.04 3.50 0.44
CA HIS A 23 -10.81 2.81 1.71
C HIS A 23 -11.60 1.50 1.83
N THR A 24 -12.85 1.48 1.33
CA THR A 24 -13.71 0.29 1.31
C THR A 24 -13.06 -0.85 0.53
N PHE A 25 -12.54 -0.57 -0.65
CA PHE A 25 -11.80 -1.53 -1.48
C PHE A 25 -10.59 -2.08 -0.73
N PHE A 26 -9.73 -1.22 -0.17
CA PHE A 26 -8.54 -1.66 0.53
C PHE A 26 -8.85 -2.46 1.81
N LYS A 27 -9.90 -2.09 2.54
CA LYS A 27 -10.38 -2.82 3.72
C LYS A 27 -10.90 -4.20 3.35
N GLN A 28 -11.67 -4.32 2.27
CA GLN A 28 -12.14 -5.60 1.74
C GLN A 28 -10.96 -6.45 1.26
N LEU A 29 -10.02 -5.85 0.52
CA LEU A 29 -8.85 -6.53 -0.02
C LEU A 29 -7.92 -7.10 1.07
N ALA A 30 -7.79 -6.39 2.20
CA ALA A 30 -7.01 -6.84 3.36
C ALA A 30 -7.63 -8.05 4.07
N LYS A 31 -8.97 -8.16 4.06
CA LYS A 31 -9.73 -9.26 4.70
C LYS A 31 -10.02 -10.42 3.75
N ALA A 32 -9.98 -10.18 2.45
CA ALA A 32 -10.31 -11.15 1.42
C ALA A 32 -9.43 -12.41 1.49
N LYS A 33 -10.04 -13.56 1.19
CA LYS A 33 -9.29 -14.81 0.97
C LYS A 33 -8.43 -14.67 -0.28
N ARG A 34 -7.42 -15.55 -0.42
CA ARG A 34 -6.44 -15.45 -1.51
C ARG A 34 -7.08 -15.40 -2.91
N LYS A 35 -8.04 -16.28 -3.20
CA LYS A 35 -8.76 -16.29 -4.49
C LYS A 35 -9.48 -14.97 -4.75
N ASP A 36 -10.25 -14.49 -3.77
CA ASP A 36 -11.03 -13.26 -3.90
C ASP A 36 -10.13 -12.03 -4.03
N ARG A 37 -9.00 -12.00 -3.34
CA ARG A 37 -8.00 -10.93 -3.46
C ARG A 37 -7.34 -10.92 -4.84
N ILE A 38 -7.00 -12.08 -5.39
CA ILE A 38 -6.46 -12.19 -6.75
C ILE A 38 -7.49 -11.63 -7.74
N LYS A 39 -8.75 -12.07 -7.65
CA LYS A 39 -9.85 -11.58 -8.49
C LYS A 39 -10.02 -10.07 -8.37
N ALA A 40 -10.11 -9.55 -7.15
CA ALA A 40 -10.21 -8.12 -6.89
C ALA A 40 -9.04 -7.32 -7.49
N ILE A 41 -7.81 -7.85 -7.47
CA ILE A 41 -6.65 -7.18 -8.10
C ILE A 41 -6.71 -7.22 -9.63
N MET A 42 -7.21 -8.31 -10.22
CA MET A 42 -7.39 -8.42 -11.67
C MET A 42 -8.44 -7.43 -12.17
N ASP A 43 -9.55 -7.31 -11.44
CA ASP A 43 -10.74 -6.56 -11.85
C ASP A 43 -10.70 -5.08 -11.42
N CYS A 44 -9.82 -4.70 -10.49
CA CYS A 44 -9.80 -3.33 -9.97
C CYS A 44 -9.37 -2.29 -11.01
N ASP A 45 -9.84 -1.06 -10.80
CA ASP A 45 -9.37 0.09 -11.58
C ASP A 45 -7.88 0.38 -11.41
N ARG A 46 -7.31 1.07 -12.40
CA ARG A 46 -5.93 1.57 -12.41
C ARG A 46 -5.58 2.35 -11.13
N LYS A 47 -6.52 3.17 -10.61
CA LYS A 47 -6.35 3.97 -9.39
C LYS A 47 -6.04 3.13 -8.15
N HIS A 48 -6.59 1.92 -8.04
CA HIS A 48 -6.39 1.05 -6.89
C HIS A 48 -4.97 0.46 -6.89
N VAL A 49 -4.49 0.04 -8.05
CA VAL A 49 -3.11 -0.46 -8.20
C VAL A 49 -2.10 0.66 -7.93
N ILE A 50 -2.38 1.86 -8.42
CA ILE A 50 -1.55 3.05 -8.12
C ILE A 50 -1.49 3.29 -6.60
N GLY A 51 -2.63 3.22 -5.91
CA GLY A 51 -2.68 3.35 -4.45
C GLY A 51 -1.82 2.33 -3.71
N ILE A 52 -1.73 1.08 -4.20
CA ILE A 52 -0.84 0.04 -3.62
C ILE A 52 0.64 0.42 -3.81
N CYS A 53 1.01 0.91 -4.99
CA CYS A 53 2.37 1.38 -5.28
C CYS A 53 2.74 2.59 -4.42
N GLU A 54 1.85 3.58 -4.33
CA GLU A 54 2.02 4.78 -3.51
C GLU A 54 2.18 4.45 -2.04
N LEU A 55 1.35 3.55 -1.51
CA LEU A 55 1.48 3.05 -0.15
C LEU A 55 2.83 2.37 0.09
N SER A 56 3.28 1.56 -0.87
CA SER A 56 4.59 0.90 -0.81
C SER A 56 5.73 1.92 -0.78
N LYS A 57 5.62 3.02 -1.53
CA LYS A 57 6.57 4.14 -1.50
C LYS A 57 6.59 4.82 -0.12
N ASN A 58 5.43 5.18 0.42
CA ASN A 58 5.33 5.87 1.70
C ASN A 58 5.85 5.02 2.87
N ILE A 59 5.65 3.70 2.83
CA ILE A 59 6.23 2.78 3.79
C ILE A 59 7.75 2.71 3.65
N CYS A 60 8.27 2.68 2.42
CA CYS A 60 9.71 2.68 2.17
C CYS A 60 10.38 4.01 2.56
N ALA A 61 9.67 5.13 2.43
CA ALA A 61 10.11 6.46 2.84
C ALA A 61 9.99 6.70 4.35
N GLY A 62 9.37 5.78 5.10
CA GLY A 62 9.17 5.93 6.54
C GLY A 62 8.06 6.92 6.94
N CYS A 63 7.24 7.38 5.98
CA CYS A 63 6.15 8.32 6.23
C CYS A 63 4.94 7.66 6.93
N VAL A 64 4.87 6.32 6.93
CA VAL A 64 3.83 5.56 7.62
C VAL A 64 4.39 5.01 8.93
N LYS A 65 3.82 5.41 10.07
CA LYS A 65 4.16 4.82 11.38
C LYS A 65 3.66 3.37 11.42
N LEU A 66 4.59 2.43 11.54
CA LEU A 66 4.30 1.00 11.68
C LEU A 66 4.57 0.56 13.11
N THR A 67 3.67 -0.23 13.70
CA THR A 67 3.97 -0.93 14.95
C THR A 67 5.12 -1.92 14.76
N PRO A 68 5.86 -2.31 15.82
CA PRO A 68 6.95 -3.29 15.71
C PRO A 68 6.51 -4.62 15.07
N ALA A 69 5.30 -5.09 15.40
CA ALA A 69 4.72 -6.30 14.83
C ALA A 69 4.40 -6.15 13.32
N GLN A 70 3.79 -5.03 12.92
CA GLN A 70 3.54 -4.72 11.50
C GLN A 70 4.85 -4.61 10.72
N ARG A 71 5.85 -3.93 11.29
CA ARG A 71 7.19 -3.79 10.70
C ARG A 71 7.85 -5.14 10.51
N LYS A 72 7.83 -6.01 11.52
CA LYS A 72 8.37 -7.38 11.43
C LYS A 72 7.72 -8.20 10.32
N ARG A 73 6.40 -8.12 10.16
CA ARG A 73 5.66 -8.80 9.08
C ARG A 73 6.00 -8.23 7.70
N LEU A 74 6.12 -6.91 7.59
CA LEU A 74 6.41 -6.22 6.33
C LEU A 74 7.87 -6.39 5.89
N LEU A 75 8.80 -6.48 6.84
CA LEU A 75 10.23 -6.75 6.56
C LEU A 75 10.44 -8.08 5.85
N LYS A 76 9.63 -9.12 6.13
CA LYS A 76 9.64 -10.40 5.40
C LYS A 76 9.35 -10.23 3.90
N HIS A 77 8.70 -9.13 3.52
CA HIS A 77 8.34 -8.80 2.14
C HIS A 77 9.07 -7.55 1.62
N LYS A 78 10.14 -7.09 2.29
CA LYS A 78 10.86 -5.83 1.97
C LYS A 78 11.25 -5.71 0.50
N LYS A 79 11.70 -6.80 -0.13
CA LYS A 79 12.07 -6.81 -1.55
C LYS A 79 10.85 -6.50 -2.44
N VAL A 80 9.73 -7.19 -2.21
CA VAL A 80 8.47 -6.99 -2.96
C VAL A 80 7.94 -5.57 -2.78
N VAL A 81 7.97 -5.05 -1.55
CA VAL A 81 7.50 -3.68 -1.25
C VAL A 81 8.39 -2.64 -1.95
N LYS A 82 9.73 -2.81 -1.93
CA LYS A 82 10.66 -1.95 -2.67
C LYS A 82 10.45 -2.03 -4.19
N ASP A 83 10.22 -3.22 -4.72
CA ASP A 83 9.99 -3.42 -6.16
C ASP A 83 8.70 -2.73 -6.61
N LEU A 84 7.64 -2.79 -5.81
CA LEU A 84 6.38 -2.10 -6.08
C LEU A 84 6.52 -0.59 -5.94
N ALA A 85 7.28 -0.11 -4.95
CA ALA A 85 7.56 1.30 -4.76
C ALA A 85 8.27 1.92 -5.98
N LYS A 86 9.16 1.16 -6.63
CA LYS A 86 9.89 1.60 -7.83
C LYS A 86 9.11 1.42 -9.13
N THR A 87 8.03 0.64 -9.12
CA THR A 87 7.31 0.31 -10.36
C THR A 87 6.47 1.52 -10.82
N ARG A 88 6.71 1.95 -12.07
CA ARG A 88 5.99 3.08 -12.69
C ARG A 88 4.79 2.64 -13.55
N SER A 89 4.88 1.45 -14.15
CA SER A 89 3.81 0.90 -14.97
C SER A 89 2.78 0.14 -14.14
N VAL A 90 1.50 0.45 -14.34
CA VAL A 90 0.40 -0.17 -13.59
C VAL A 90 0.19 -1.63 -13.99
N SER A 91 0.36 -1.98 -15.26
CA SER A 91 0.27 -3.38 -15.72
C SER A 91 1.36 -4.23 -15.08
N VAL A 92 2.60 -3.71 -15.05
CA VAL A 92 3.75 -4.38 -14.39
C VAL A 92 3.51 -4.49 -12.89
N ALA A 93 3.00 -3.45 -12.24
CA ALA A 93 2.68 -3.50 -10.82
C ALA A 93 1.63 -4.56 -10.50
N ARG A 94 0.53 -4.59 -11.28
CA ARG A 94 -0.52 -5.61 -11.15
C ARG A 94 0.05 -7.01 -11.32
N GLN A 95 0.81 -7.25 -12.38
CA GLN A 95 1.43 -8.54 -12.64
C GLN A 95 2.35 -8.97 -11.48
N LYS A 96 3.18 -8.07 -10.94
CA LYS A 96 4.03 -8.34 -9.77
C LYS A 96 3.22 -8.70 -8.53
N ILE A 97 2.12 -8.00 -8.26
CA ILE A 97 1.21 -8.29 -7.14
C ILE A 97 0.63 -9.71 -7.26
N LEU A 98 0.23 -10.10 -8.48
CA LEU A 98 -0.35 -11.40 -8.78
C LEU A 98 0.69 -12.52 -8.68
N GLN A 99 1.88 -12.33 -9.28
CA GLN A 99 2.96 -13.32 -9.31
C GLN A 99 3.56 -13.62 -7.94
N LYS A 100 3.61 -12.65 -7.02
CA LYS A 100 4.13 -12.85 -5.65
C LYS A 100 3.10 -13.49 -4.71
N GLY A 101 2.38 -14.50 -5.21
CA GLY A 101 1.43 -15.31 -4.43
C GLY A 101 0.06 -14.67 -4.22
N GLY A 102 -0.39 -13.81 -5.15
CA GLY A 102 -1.75 -13.27 -5.11
C GLY A 102 -2.03 -12.32 -3.96
N GLY A 103 -1.07 -11.44 -3.65
CA GLY A 103 -1.27 -10.44 -2.62
C GLY A 103 -1.15 -10.93 -1.18
N PHE A 104 -0.41 -12.01 -0.89
CA PHE A 104 -0.22 -12.43 0.51
C PHE A 104 0.45 -11.35 1.39
N PHE A 105 1.26 -10.48 0.77
CA PHE A 105 1.84 -9.31 1.43
C PHE A 105 0.85 -8.14 1.55
N LEU A 106 -0.26 -8.11 0.78
CA LEU A 106 -1.21 -7.00 0.77
C LEU A 106 -1.87 -6.78 2.14
N PRO A 107 -2.34 -7.80 2.88
CA PRO A 107 -2.82 -7.60 4.24
C PRO A 107 -1.78 -6.96 5.17
N ALA A 108 -0.51 -7.35 5.04
CA ALA A 108 0.58 -6.76 5.83
C ALA A 108 0.89 -5.32 5.40
N LEU A 109 0.76 -5.01 4.10
CA LEU A 109 0.93 -3.68 3.53
C LEU A 109 -0.24 -2.74 3.86
N LEU A 110 -1.47 -3.26 3.92
CA LEU A 110 -2.72 -2.50 4.07
C LEU A 110 -3.14 -2.33 5.54
N ALA A 111 -2.72 -3.21 6.45
CA ALA A 111 -2.98 -3.06 7.89
C ALA A 111 -2.56 -1.67 8.45
N PRO A 112 -1.42 -1.08 8.04
CA PRO A 112 -1.05 0.27 8.42
C PRO A 112 -1.98 1.36 7.88
N VAL A 113 -2.60 1.18 6.71
CA VAL A 113 -3.54 2.18 6.15
C VAL A 113 -4.84 2.18 6.93
N ILE A 114 -5.33 0.98 7.27
CA ILE A 114 -6.52 0.81 8.10
C ILE A 114 -6.27 1.40 9.50
N GLY A 115 -5.06 1.24 10.05
CA GLY A 115 -4.68 1.83 11.34
C GLY A 115 -4.36 3.33 11.28
N ALA A 116 -3.72 3.82 10.22
CA ALA A 116 -3.27 5.21 10.09
C ALA A 116 -4.41 6.18 9.75
N LEU A 117 -5.49 5.70 9.10
CA LEU A 117 -6.73 6.47 9.01
C LEU A 117 -7.37 6.69 10.39
N VAL A 118 -7.17 5.77 11.33
CA VAL A 118 -7.69 5.88 12.71
C VAL A 118 -6.75 6.72 13.58
N SER A 119 -5.42 6.62 13.42
CA SER A 119 -4.46 7.27 14.31
C SER A 119 -4.02 8.68 13.92
N LYS A 120 -4.40 9.20 12.75
CA LYS A 120 -4.20 10.63 12.39
C LYS A 120 -5.41 11.53 12.70
N PHE A 121 -6.43 11.01 13.40
CA PHE A 121 -7.54 11.78 13.97
C PHE A 121 -7.67 11.62 15.50
N ILE A 122 -6.83 10.80 16.13
CA ILE A 122 -6.70 10.71 17.59
C ILE A 122 -5.26 11.09 17.89
N GLY A 123 -5.04 12.38 18.10
CA GLY A 123 -3.76 13.05 18.27
C GLY A 123 -3.93 14.50 17.86
#